data_AF-A0A0N4X8H8-F1
#
_entry.id   AF-A0A0N4X8H8-F1
#
_cell.length_a   1.000
_cell.length_b   1.000
_cell.length_c   1.000
_cell.angle_alpha   90.00
_cell.angle_beta   90.00
_cell.angle_gamma   90.00
#
_symmetry.space_group_name_H-M   'P 1'
#
loop_
_entity.id
_entity.type
_entity.pdbx_description
1 polymer ?
#
loop_
_entity_poly.entity_id
_entity_poly.type
_entity_poly.pdbx_seq_one_letter_code
_entity_poly.pdbx_strand_id
1 'polypeptide(L)'
;MPRMSCAHKMSANKKIERVDTLITFLKSASAQQGITSGANPECLYKDDYGQKTLMDRVDSGTVCDKCVVKFHDFLEFAGTIYEEMCEQTPINIVRGRKCASGLLPMCMDGGGMRGLVSVVCLLFASKRLLGDETLVNYFDWLVGTSTGSMLALSTANGWTLTECFFLYWNMKRQIFLEGSTMSRLLGDQVTTQTRNIEKVLADCFKTQSFQKCDRRLTVPALDISMAPAKLHIFRNYSFTRPFGAPLDEEQDIMFKDAARASSAAPTYFEPFSYQGKKFVDGSFVANYPLNILFKEVDSFSRHNNKVKLAGVVSIGTGEPAQSERKYKSGTTIRSRAKNMAHLSTLILEQIVPRTSADCAG
;
A
#
# COMPACT_ATOMS: atom_id res chain seq x y z
N MET A 1 20.93 16.65 15.85
CA MET A 1 20.62 15.20 15.76
C MET A 1 21.86 14.40 16.14
N PRO A 2 21.77 13.25 16.84
CA PRO A 2 22.96 12.50 17.22
C PRO A 2 23.71 12.04 15.95
N ARG A 3 25.05 12.04 15.99
CA ARG A 3 25.93 11.52 14.92
C ARG A 3 25.64 10.03 14.72
N MET A 4 24.75 9.72 13.80
CA MET A 4 24.20 8.38 13.65
C MET A 4 24.57 7.80 12.29
N SER A 5 25.19 6.62 12.31
CA SER A 5 25.47 5.84 11.10
C SER A 5 24.18 5.48 10.36
N CYS A 6 24.28 5.52 9.02
CA CYS A 6 23.25 5.14 8.05
C CYS A 6 22.75 3.72 8.34
N ALA A 7 21.45 3.48 8.13
CA ALA A 7 20.83 2.18 8.38
C ALA A 7 21.50 1.03 7.61
N HIS A 8 22.15 1.25 6.46
CA HIS A 8 22.95 0.22 5.79
C HIS A 8 24.26 -0.13 6.51
N LYS A 9 24.78 0.77 7.34
CA LYS A 9 25.99 0.60 8.16
C LYS A 9 25.69 0.13 9.59
N MET A 10 24.42 -0.17 9.91
CA MET A 10 23.99 -0.65 11.22
C MET A 10 23.79 -2.16 11.24
N SER A 11 24.03 -2.80 12.39
CA SER A 11 23.60 -4.19 12.63
C SER A 11 22.07 -4.31 12.61
N ALA A 12 21.55 -5.47 12.23
CA ALA A 12 20.11 -5.72 12.11
C ALA A 12 19.33 -5.37 13.41
N ASN A 13 19.87 -5.74 14.57
CA ASN A 13 19.25 -5.45 15.87
C ASN A 13 19.16 -3.95 16.15
N LYS A 14 20.23 -3.17 15.89
CA LYS A 14 20.20 -1.71 16.08
C LYS A 14 19.25 -1.01 15.10
N LYS A 15 19.01 -1.58 13.91
CA LYS A 15 17.99 -1.06 12.97
C LYS A 15 16.58 -1.26 13.53
N ILE A 16 16.30 -2.41 14.15
CA ILE A 16 15.00 -2.72 14.76
C ILE A 16 14.73 -1.76 15.92
N GLU A 17 15.67 -1.68 16.86
CA GLU A 17 15.58 -0.83 18.05
C GLU A 17 15.34 0.65 17.71
N ARG A 18 16.08 1.23 16.76
CA ARG A 18 15.89 2.64 16.35
C ARG A 18 14.50 2.93 15.80
N VAL A 19 13.93 1.99 15.06
CA VAL A 19 12.61 2.18 14.47
C VAL A 19 11.53 1.96 15.51
N ASP A 20 11.70 1.03 16.45
CA ASP A 20 10.77 0.91 17.59
C ASP A 20 10.79 2.18 18.45
N THR A 21 11.96 2.80 18.65
CA THR A 21 12.06 4.12 19.29
C THR A 21 11.36 5.21 18.48
N LEU A 22 11.55 5.24 17.16
CA LEU A 22 10.89 6.21 16.28
C LEU A 22 9.36 6.02 16.28
N ILE A 23 8.87 4.77 16.20
CA ILE A 23 7.45 4.43 16.29
C ILE A 23 6.89 4.85 17.64
N THR A 24 7.59 4.57 18.73
CA THR A 24 7.17 4.95 20.09
C THR A 24 7.09 6.46 20.21
N PHE A 25 8.09 7.18 19.69
CA PHE A 25 8.11 8.64 19.61
C PHE A 25 6.92 9.18 18.80
N LEU A 26 6.64 8.61 17.63
CA LEU A 26 5.53 9.02 16.77
C LEU A 26 4.16 8.73 17.41
N LYS A 27 4.02 7.58 18.09
CA LYS A 27 2.82 7.24 18.87
C LYS A 27 2.63 8.16 20.09
N SER A 28 3.71 8.66 20.69
CA SER A 28 3.62 9.69 21.74
C SER A 28 3.36 11.09 21.18
N ALA A 29 3.83 11.37 19.97
CA ALA A 29 3.64 12.65 19.28
C ALA A 29 2.22 12.83 18.70
N SER A 30 1.44 11.76 18.52
CA SER A 30 0.04 11.89 18.11
C SER A 30 -0.86 12.51 19.20
N ALA A 31 -0.43 12.48 20.47
CA ALA A 31 -1.18 13.04 21.59
C ALA A 31 -0.87 14.53 21.88
N GLN A 32 0.17 15.10 21.28
CA GLN A 32 0.53 16.53 21.42
C GLN A 32 0.87 17.11 20.04
N GLN A 33 0.05 18.06 19.55
CA GLN A 33 0.07 18.56 18.18
C GLN A 33 1.45 19.04 17.67
N GLY A 34 1.70 18.78 16.37
CA GLY A 34 2.66 19.50 15.53
C GLY A 34 3.10 18.77 14.24
N ILE A 35 2.30 18.85 13.17
CA ILE A 35 2.75 18.67 11.77
C ILE A 35 3.23 17.25 11.37
N THR A 36 2.45 16.18 11.57
CA THR A 36 2.51 14.90 10.78
C THR A 36 3.85 14.15 10.56
N SER A 37 4.93 14.61 11.18
CA SER A 37 6.30 14.11 11.38
C SER A 37 7.20 15.23 11.94
N GLY A 38 6.80 16.51 11.82
CA GLY A 38 7.35 17.69 12.49
C GLY A 38 8.72 18.15 12.01
N ALA A 39 9.31 17.53 10.99
CA ALA A 39 10.51 18.09 10.38
C ALA A 39 10.09 19.08 9.30
N ASN A 40 10.04 20.36 9.67
CA ASN A 40 9.98 21.46 8.71
C ASN A 40 11.17 21.33 7.74
N PRO A 41 10.97 20.98 6.45
CA PRO A 41 12.05 20.88 5.47
C PRO A 41 12.65 22.24 5.13
N GLU A 42 12.04 23.35 5.57
CA GLU A 42 12.57 24.71 5.44
C GLU A 42 14.03 24.82 5.84
N CYS A 43 14.37 24.23 6.99
CA CYS A 43 15.73 24.23 7.49
C CYS A 43 16.70 23.45 6.60
N LEU A 44 16.24 22.56 5.72
CA LEU A 44 17.10 21.76 4.85
C LEU A 44 17.57 22.52 3.59
N TYR A 45 16.84 23.54 3.15
CA TYR A 45 17.24 24.33 1.98
C TYR A 45 17.73 25.74 2.34
N LYS A 46 17.44 26.24 3.55
CA LYS A 46 18.04 27.50 4.02
C LYS A 46 19.55 27.38 4.16
N ASP A 47 20.28 28.36 3.61
CA ASP A 47 21.73 28.51 3.71
C ASP A 47 22.53 27.25 3.33
N ASP A 48 22.01 26.45 2.39
CA ASP A 48 22.56 25.15 1.99
C ASP A 48 22.72 24.14 3.15
N TYR A 49 21.97 24.31 4.25
CA TYR A 49 22.15 23.50 5.46
C TYR A 49 22.01 22.00 5.21
N GLY A 50 21.03 21.58 4.39
CA GLY A 50 20.83 20.17 4.04
C GLY A 50 21.99 19.61 3.21
N GLN A 51 22.49 20.39 2.24
CA GLN A 51 23.67 20.03 1.44
C GLN A 51 24.92 19.92 2.32
N LYS A 52 25.19 20.92 3.17
CA LYS A 52 26.31 20.94 4.12
C LYS A 52 26.24 19.76 5.10
N THR A 53 25.06 19.52 5.67
CA THR A 53 24.83 18.38 6.57
C THR A 53 25.03 17.04 5.86
N LEU A 54 24.68 16.92 4.58
CA LEU A 54 24.93 15.71 3.81
C LEU A 54 26.44 15.52 3.57
N MET A 55 27.16 16.56 3.16
CA MET A 55 28.60 16.52 2.93
C MET A 55 29.36 16.16 4.22
N ASP A 56 29.04 16.79 5.35
CA ASP A 56 29.61 16.44 6.67
C ASP A 56 29.39 14.95 7.01
N ARG A 57 28.27 14.38 6.58
CA ARG A 57 27.93 12.97 6.81
C ARG A 57 28.62 12.01 5.85
N VAL A 58 28.93 12.46 4.64
CA VAL A 58 29.77 11.75 3.69
C VAL A 58 31.21 11.72 4.22
N ASP A 59 31.75 12.87 4.59
CA ASP A 59 33.12 13.03 5.07
C ASP A 59 33.38 12.29 6.39
N SER A 60 32.40 12.30 7.30
CA SER A 60 32.47 11.51 8.54
C SER A 60 32.23 10.01 8.34
N GLY A 61 31.98 9.55 7.11
CA GLY A 61 31.68 8.17 6.80
C GLY A 61 30.38 7.66 7.44
N THR A 62 29.50 8.55 7.92
CA THR A 62 28.25 8.17 8.58
C THR A 62 27.15 7.82 7.58
N VAL A 63 27.24 8.28 6.32
CA VAL A 63 26.36 7.86 5.21
C VAL A 63 27.15 6.97 4.23
N CYS A 64 26.47 6.09 3.50
CA CYS A 64 27.09 5.25 2.45
C CYS A 64 26.68 5.74 1.06
N ASP A 65 27.46 5.41 0.03
CA ASP A 65 27.26 5.89 -1.34
C ASP A 65 25.84 5.62 -1.87
N LYS A 66 25.28 4.44 -1.55
CA LYS A 66 23.88 4.09 -1.91
C LYS A 66 22.83 4.99 -1.27
N CYS A 67 23.12 5.57 -0.11
CA CYS A 67 22.23 6.50 0.58
C CYS A 67 22.47 7.95 0.18
N VAL A 68 23.71 8.33 -0.16
CA VAL A 68 24.05 9.68 -0.61
C VAL A 68 23.15 10.09 -1.79
N VAL A 69 23.02 9.22 -2.78
CA VAL A 69 22.16 9.46 -3.96
C VAL A 69 20.71 9.74 -3.53
N LYS A 70 20.14 8.91 -2.65
CA LYS A 70 18.76 9.09 -2.17
C LYS A 70 18.56 10.36 -1.35
N PHE A 71 19.58 10.79 -0.61
CA PHE A 71 19.54 12.03 0.14
C PHE A 71 19.65 13.25 -0.78
N HIS A 72 20.43 13.17 -1.85
CA HIS A 72 20.46 14.20 -2.90
C HIS A 72 19.10 14.34 -3.56
N ASP A 73 18.49 13.23 -4.01
CA ASP A 73 17.15 13.25 -4.61
C ASP A 73 16.14 13.90 -3.63
N PHE A 74 16.20 13.53 -2.34
CA PHE A 74 15.32 14.14 -1.34
C PHE A 74 15.57 15.65 -1.16
N LEU A 75 16.82 16.09 -1.11
CA LEU A 75 17.16 17.52 -0.97
C LEU A 75 16.74 18.33 -2.20
N GLU A 76 16.84 17.76 -3.39
CA GLU A 76 16.36 18.37 -4.65
C GLU A 76 14.86 18.69 -4.56
N PHE A 77 14.06 17.78 -4.02
CA PHE A 77 12.61 17.96 -3.91
C PHE A 77 12.15 18.56 -2.57
N ALA A 78 13.04 18.75 -1.59
CA ALA A 78 12.66 19.17 -0.23
C ALA A 78 12.01 20.54 -0.18
N GLY A 79 12.46 21.49 -1.01
CA GLY A 79 11.85 22.82 -1.16
C GLY A 79 10.43 22.74 -1.70
N THR A 80 10.23 22.05 -2.83
CA THR A 80 8.89 21.81 -3.40
C THR A 80 7.96 21.10 -2.41
N ILE A 81 8.48 20.11 -1.67
CA ILE A 81 7.72 19.43 -0.61
C ILE A 81 7.26 20.42 0.45
N TYR A 82 8.16 21.30 0.92
CA TYR A 82 7.80 22.30 1.93
C TYR A 82 6.80 23.33 1.41
N GLU A 83 7.01 23.88 0.21
CA GLU A 83 6.10 24.84 -0.41
C GLU A 83 4.70 24.24 -0.55
N GLU A 84 4.59 23.04 -1.12
CA GLU A 84 3.31 22.37 -1.35
C GLU A 84 2.63 21.87 -0.06
N MET A 85 3.40 21.45 0.96
CA MET A 85 2.83 20.91 2.20
C MET A 85 2.60 21.94 3.31
N CYS A 86 3.40 23.00 3.38
CA CYS A 86 3.51 23.85 4.56
C CYS A 86 3.25 25.33 4.29
N GLU A 87 3.59 25.87 3.12
CA GLU A 87 3.37 27.30 2.81
C GLU A 87 2.03 27.58 2.12
N GLN A 88 1.41 26.58 1.49
CA GLN A 88 0.15 26.80 0.80
C GLN A 88 -1.03 26.81 1.79
N THR A 89 -1.75 27.94 1.81
CA THR A 89 -3.04 28.04 2.52
C THR A 89 -3.99 26.99 1.96
N PRO A 90 -4.63 26.16 2.80
CA PRO A 90 -5.59 25.17 2.32
C PRO A 90 -6.65 25.82 1.44
N ILE A 91 -7.08 25.12 0.39
CA ILE A 91 -8.26 25.53 -0.35
C ILE A 91 -9.40 25.45 0.66
N ASN A 92 -9.96 26.57 1.12
CA ASN A 92 -11.01 26.59 2.15
C ASN A 92 -12.33 26.01 1.59
N ILE A 93 -12.37 24.69 1.44
CA ILE A 93 -13.56 23.94 1.04
C ILE A 93 -14.47 23.83 2.26
N VAL A 94 -15.77 24.05 2.07
CA VAL A 94 -16.78 23.94 3.13
C VAL A 94 -16.73 22.54 3.74
N ARG A 95 -16.28 22.47 4.99
CA ARG A 95 -16.17 21.21 5.75
C ARG A 95 -17.55 20.70 6.17
N GLY A 96 -17.64 19.39 6.40
CA GLY A 96 -18.83 18.77 7.01
C GLY A 96 -20.05 18.61 6.10
N ARG A 97 -19.98 19.05 4.83
CA ARG A 97 -20.97 18.68 3.82
C ARG A 97 -20.56 17.39 3.14
N LYS A 98 -21.23 16.28 3.49
CA LYS A 98 -21.27 15.11 2.60
C LYS A 98 -22.10 15.45 1.37
N CYS A 99 -21.78 14.84 0.23
CA CYS A 99 -22.59 15.02 -0.98
C CYS A 99 -24.04 14.60 -0.66
N ALA A 100 -25.00 15.50 -0.86
CA ALA A 100 -26.40 15.23 -0.54
C ALA A 100 -27.03 14.15 -1.45
N SER A 101 -26.38 13.81 -2.58
CA SER A 101 -26.86 12.77 -3.48
C SER A 101 -25.72 11.96 -4.06
N GLY A 102 -25.78 10.63 -3.90
CA GLY A 102 -24.84 9.69 -4.48
C GLY A 102 -23.62 9.40 -3.61
N LEU A 103 -23.01 8.25 -3.87
CA LEU A 103 -21.81 7.76 -3.18
C LEU A 103 -20.57 8.37 -3.81
N LEU A 104 -19.53 8.60 -3.00
CA LEU A 104 -18.21 8.97 -3.48
C LEU A 104 -17.22 7.81 -3.23
N PRO A 105 -16.95 6.94 -4.23
CA PRO A 105 -16.01 5.85 -4.06
C PRO A 105 -14.55 6.28 -4.25
N MET A 106 -13.67 5.59 -3.53
CA MET A 106 -12.22 5.63 -3.73
C MET A 106 -11.70 4.24 -4.12
N CYS A 107 -11.06 4.17 -5.28
CA CYS A 107 -10.39 2.98 -5.80
C CYS A 107 -8.88 3.09 -5.56
N MET A 108 -8.30 2.10 -4.90
CA MET A 108 -6.87 2.05 -4.55
C MET A 108 -6.22 0.84 -5.21
N ASP A 109 -5.22 1.09 -6.03
CA ASP A 109 -4.58 0.06 -6.83
C ASP A 109 -3.66 -0.87 -6.02
N GLY A 110 -3.40 -2.05 -6.60
CA GLY A 110 -2.33 -2.95 -6.18
C GLY A 110 -0.93 -2.41 -6.51
N GLY A 111 0.11 -3.11 -6.06
CA GLY A 111 1.51 -2.73 -6.35
C GLY A 111 2.52 -2.92 -5.21
N GLY A 112 2.17 -3.68 -4.17
CA GLY A 112 3.06 -3.99 -3.04
C GLY A 112 3.54 -2.73 -2.31
N MET A 113 4.85 -2.61 -2.11
CA MET A 113 5.46 -1.48 -1.39
C MET A 113 5.27 -0.12 -2.07
N ARG A 114 4.89 -0.08 -3.36
CA ARG A 114 4.54 1.17 -4.04
C ARG A 114 3.22 1.77 -3.55
N GLY A 115 2.44 1.05 -2.72
CA GLY A 115 1.32 1.64 -1.99
C GLY A 115 1.69 2.90 -1.19
N LEU A 116 2.97 3.05 -0.81
CA LEU A 116 3.47 4.27 -0.19
C LEU A 116 3.28 5.52 -1.08
N VAL A 117 3.33 5.37 -2.41
CA VAL A 117 3.03 6.47 -3.35
C VAL A 117 1.60 6.94 -3.17
N SER A 118 0.63 6.02 -3.12
CA SER A 118 -0.77 6.34 -2.91
C SER A 118 -1.00 7.03 -1.56
N VAL A 119 -0.35 6.54 -0.49
CA VAL A 119 -0.42 7.16 0.84
C VAL A 119 0.10 8.60 0.82
N VAL A 120 1.27 8.82 0.21
CA VAL A 120 1.88 10.16 0.12
C VAL A 120 1.00 11.09 -0.72
N CYS A 121 0.53 10.66 -1.88
CA CYS A 121 -0.37 11.46 -2.71
C CYS A 121 -1.67 11.85 -1.97
N LEU A 122 -2.28 10.92 -1.22
CA LEU A 122 -3.45 11.23 -0.40
C LEU A 122 -3.13 12.20 0.74
N LEU A 123 -1.97 12.06 1.38
CA LEU A 123 -1.54 12.95 2.45
C LEU A 123 -1.41 14.40 1.94
N PHE A 124 -0.71 14.57 0.82
CA PHE A 124 -0.56 15.88 0.18
C PHE A 124 -1.90 16.45 -0.25
N ALA A 125 -2.72 15.67 -0.96
CA ALA A 125 -4.05 16.10 -1.40
C ALA A 125 -4.92 16.51 -0.20
N SER A 126 -4.91 15.74 0.89
CA SER A 126 -5.70 16.03 2.08
C SER A 126 -5.25 17.31 2.77
N LYS A 127 -3.93 17.50 2.99
CA LYS A 127 -3.40 18.72 3.58
C LYS A 127 -3.69 19.93 2.70
N ARG A 128 -3.56 19.81 1.38
CA ARG A 128 -3.82 20.89 0.44
C ARG A 128 -5.30 21.30 0.37
N LEU A 129 -6.19 20.33 0.34
CA LEU A 129 -7.63 20.54 0.16
C LEU A 129 -8.35 20.87 1.46
N LEU A 130 -7.90 20.32 2.58
CA LEU A 130 -8.62 20.41 3.86
C LEU A 130 -7.77 20.99 4.99
N GLY A 131 -6.45 21.04 4.87
CA GLY A 131 -5.55 21.42 5.96
C GLY A 131 -5.33 20.32 7.01
N ASP A 132 -5.92 19.15 6.83
CA ASP A 132 -5.81 18.01 7.74
C ASP A 132 -5.80 16.68 6.95
N GLU A 133 -5.98 15.54 7.62
CA GLU A 133 -5.92 14.19 7.02
C GLU A 133 -7.30 13.56 6.80
N THR A 134 -8.37 14.35 6.89
CA THR A 134 -9.74 13.84 6.87
C THR A 134 -10.29 13.59 5.47
N LEU A 135 -9.52 13.83 4.40
CA LEU A 135 -9.98 13.61 3.01
C LEU A 135 -10.52 12.21 2.81
N VAL A 136 -9.85 11.20 3.37
CA VAL A 136 -10.28 9.80 3.28
C VAL A 136 -11.64 9.54 3.93
N ASN A 137 -12.11 10.40 4.83
CA ASN A 137 -13.40 10.24 5.53
C ASN A 137 -14.60 10.69 4.68
N TYR A 138 -14.36 11.36 3.55
CA TYR A 138 -15.42 11.79 2.61
C TYR A 138 -15.85 10.67 1.65
N PHE A 139 -15.11 9.55 1.58
CA PHE A 139 -15.43 8.44 0.68
C PHE A 139 -16.36 7.43 1.34
N ASP A 140 -17.56 7.26 0.81
CA ASP A 140 -18.55 6.32 1.37
C ASP A 140 -18.31 4.86 0.95
N TRP A 141 -17.44 4.66 -0.06
CA TRP A 141 -17.15 3.34 -0.62
C TRP A 141 -15.66 3.22 -0.91
N LEU A 142 -14.99 2.29 -0.23
CA LEU A 142 -13.59 1.99 -0.44
C LEU A 142 -13.43 0.68 -1.20
N VAL A 143 -12.72 0.77 -2.31
CA VAL A 143 -12.39 -0.36 -3.18
C VAL A 143 -10.88 -0.46 -3.26
N GLY A 144 -10.30 -1.60 -2.88
CA GLY A 144 -8.85 -1.71 -2.83
C GLY A 144 -8.36 -3.12 -3.11
N THR A 145 -7.33 -3.24 -3.96
CA THR A 145 -6.69 -4.51 -4.31
C THR A 145 -5.31 -4.62 -3.69
N SER A 146 -4.95 -5.77 -3.11
CA SER A 146 -3.62 -6.03 -2.56
C SER A 146 -3.21 -4.93 -1.57
N THR A 147 -2.12 -4.22 -1.82
CA THR A 147 -1.72 -3.05 -1.04
C THR A 147 -2.85 -2.01 -0.91
N GLY A 148 -3.60 -1.73 -1.97
CA GLY A 148 -4.77 -0.85 -1.93
C GLY A 148 -5.87 -1.35 -0.99
N SER A 149 -6.02 -2.67 -0.82
CA SER A 149 -6.95 -3.23 0.17
C SER A 149 -6.51 -2.93 1.60
N MET A 150 -5.21 -2.98 1.88
CA MET A 150 -4.67 -2.65 3.19
C MET A 150 -4.87 -1.18 3.53
N LEU A 151 -4.63 -0.29 2.55
CA LEU A 151 -4.87 1.14 2.73
C LEU A 151 -6.36 1.46 2.90
N ALA A 152 -7.23 0.84 2.09
CA ALA A 152 -8.68 0.96 2.21
C ALA A 152 -9.14 0.53 3.60
N LEU A 153 -8.72 -0.65 4.06
CA LEU A 153 -9.13 -1.17 5.37
C LEU A 153 -8.51 -0.39 6.54
N SER A 154 -7.30 0.15 6.40
CA SER A 154 -6.68 1.02 7.42
C SER A 154 -7.47 2.32 7.59
N THR A 155 -7.79 2.98 6.48
CA THR A 155 -8.58 4.23 6.51
C THR A 155 -10.04 3.98 6.91
N ALA A 156 -10.62 2.82 6.59
CA ALA A 156 -11.92 2.39 7.10
C ALA A 156 -11.91 2.18 8.62
N ASN A 157 -10.79 1.72 9.17
CA ASN A 157 -10.57 1.54 10.60
C ASN A 157 -10.19 2.84 11.33
N GLY A 158 -10.29 4.00 10.67
CA GLY A 158 -10.03 5.31 11.27
C GLY A 158 -8.54 5.67 11.41
N TRP A 159 -7.63 4.92 10.79
CA TRP A 159 -6.22 5.28 10.79
C TRP A 159 -5.98 6.52 9.93
N THR A 160 -5.17 7.44 10.46
CA THR A 160 -4.70 8.62 9.74
C THR A 160 -3.76 8.22 8.59
N LEU A 161 -3.58 9.12 7.62
CA LEU A 161 -2.68 8.88 6.48
C LEU A 161 -1.23 8.81 6.95
N THR A 162 -0.86 9.60 7.97
CA THR A 162 0.43 9.52 8.64
C THR A 162 0.64 8.16 9.32
N GLU A 163 -0.34 7.63 10.04
CA GLU A 163 -0.19 6.29 10.64
C GLU A 163 -0.10 5.21 9.54
N CYS A 164 -0.90 5.32 8.47
CA CYS A 164 -0.79 4.44 7.31
C CYS A 164 0.63 4.47 6.71
N PHE A 165 1.24 5.65 6.56
CA PHE A 165 2.61 5.78 6.08
C PHE A 165 3.60 4.99 6.93
N PHE A 166 3.51 5.09 8.25
CA PHE A 166 4.38 4.34 9.16
C PHE A 166 4.08 2.84 9.19
N LEU A 167 2.83 2.43 9.04
CA LEU A 167 2.48 1.01 8.86
C LEU A 167 3.18 0.44 7.63
N TYR A 168 3.09 1.12 6.48
CA TYR A 168 3.79 0.72 5.25
C TYR A 168 5.30 0.68 5.44
N TRP A 169 5.86 1.69 6.09
CA TRP A 169 7.30 1.74 6.36
C TRP A 169 7.78 0.54 7.19
N ASN A 170 6.99 0.13 8.19
CA ASN A 170 7.28 -1.01 9.05
C ASN A 170 7.09 -2.34 8.32
N MET A 171 6.01 -2.46 7.52
CA MET A 171 5.78 -3.61 6.66
C MET A 171 6.96 -3.91 5.77
N LYS A 172 7.59 -2.90 5.17
CA LYS A 172 8.81 -3.07 4.35
C LYS A 172 9.87 -3.88 5.07
N ARG A 173 10.10 -3.58 6.36
CA ARG A 173 11.17 -4.17 7.16
C ARG A 173 10.83 -5.54 7.73
N GLN A 174 9.56 -5.74 8.09
CA GLN A 174 9.10 -6.97 8.71
C GLN A 174 8.77 -8.03 7.66
N ILE A 175 8.28 -7.63 6.50
CA ILE A 175 7.73 -8.55 5.49
C ILE A 175 8.73 -8.82 4.37
N PHE A 176 9.48 -7.83 3.88
CA PHE A 176 10.35 -8.02 2.72
C PHE A 176 11.79 -8.29 3.11
N LEU A 177 12.16 -9.58 3.09
CA LEU A 177 13.54 -10.05 3.32
C LEU A 177 14.40 -9.81 2.07
N GLU A 178 15.68 -9.50 2.27
CA GLU A 178 16.67 -9.36 1.19
C GLU A 178 16.91 -10.74 0.54
N GLY A 179 16.85 -10.82 -0.80
CA GLY A 179 17.02 -12.07 -1.57
C GLY A 179 16.45 -11.99 -2.99
N SER A 180 16.90 -12.86 -3.91
CA SER A 180 16.42 -12.91 -5.30
C SER A 180 15.12 -13.71 -5.43
N THR A 181 14.33 -13.46 -6.47
CA THR A 181 13.05 -14.18 -6.71
C THR A 181 13.21 -15.69 -6.74
N MET A 182 14.33 -16.21 -7.25
CA MET A 182 14.60 -17.65 -7.28
C MET A 182 15.07 -18.22 -5.93
N SER A 183 15.81 -17.46 -5.11
CA SER A 183 16.14 -17.91 -3.75
C SER A 183 14.93 -17.90 -2.82
N ARG A 184 13.93 -17.05 -3.09
CA ARG A 184 12.66 -17.00 -2.36
C ARG A 184 11.79 -18.24 -2.59
N LEU A 185 11.72 -18.73 -3.82
CA LEU A 185 10.93 -19.90 -4.20
C LEU A 185 11.50 -21.25 -3.71
N LEU A 186 12.80 -21.32 -3.44
CA LEU A 186 13.52 -22.56 -3.09
C LEU A 186 13.90 -22.66 -1.60
N GLY A 187 13.50 -21.69 -0.77
CA GLY A 187 13.82 -21.67 0.66
C GLY A 187 12.64 -21.28 1.55
N ASP A 188 12.84 -21.26 2.86
CA ASP A 188 11.81 -20.98 3.88
C ASP A 188 11.37 -19.50 3.98
N GLN A 189 11.75 -18.68 2.98
CA GLN A 189 11.45 -17.26 2.97
C GLN A 189 9.96 -17.01 2.75
N VAL A 190 9.31 -17.69 1.81
CA VAL A 190 7.86 -17.49 1.55
C VAL A 190 7.03 -17.80 2.81
N THR A 191 7.36 -18.87 3.54
CA THR A 191 6.75 -19.21 4.83
C THR A 191 6.97 -18.10 5.86
N THR A 192 8.21 -17.61 5.96
CA THR A 192 8.57 -16.55 6.91
C THR A 192 7.86 -15.23 6.59
N GLN A 193 7.82 -14.84 5.31
CA GLN A 193 7.12 -13.64 4.84
C GLN A 193 5.61 -13.75 5.08
N THR A 194 5.04 -14.93 4.86
CA THR A 194 3.63 -15.25 5.17
C THR A 194 3.30 -15.06 6.64
N ARG A 195 4.11 -15.64 7.54
CA ARG A 195 3.94 -15.45 8.98
C ARG A 195 4.06 -13.98 9.38
N ASN A 196 5.00 -13.25 8.78
CA ASN A 196 5.25 -11.86 9.12
C ASN A 196 4.10 -10.95 8.66
N ILE A 197 3.56 -11.14 7.45
CA ILE A 197 2.40 -10.37 7.00
C ILE A 197 1.15 -10.67 7.84
N GLU A 198 0.93 -11.93 8.20
CA GLU A 198 -0.21 -12.32 9.06
C GLU A 198 -0.11 -11.69 10.45
N LYS A 199 1.08 -11.67 11.03
CA LYS A 199 1.34 -10.97 12.29
C LYS A 199 1.03 -9.48 12.19
N VAL A 200 1.58 -8.81 11.17
CA VAL A 200 1.34 -7.37 10.96
C VAL A 200 -0.15 -7.09 10.79
N LEU A 201 -0.85 -7.87 9.97
CA LEU A 201 -2.29 -7.69 9.76
C LEU A 201 -3.11 -7.95 11.02
N ALA A 202 -2.73 -8.94 11.84
CA ALA A 202 -3.37 -9.18 13.13
C ALA A 202 -3.15 -8.04 14.14
N ASP A 203 -1.95 -7.43 14.14
CA ASP A 203 -1.63 -6.29 14.99
C ASP A 203 -2.40 -5.01 14.56
N CYS A 204 -2.55 -4.80 13.25
CA CYS A 204 -3.31 -3.68 12.67
C CYS A 204 -4.83 -3.85 12.83
N PHE A 205 -5.34 -5.08 12.64
CA PHE A 205 -6.76 -5.38 12.56
C PHE A 205 -7.13 -6.51 13.54
N LYS A 206 -7.24 -6.14 14.81
CA LYS A 206 -7.48 -7.09 15.91
C LYS A 206 -8.89 -7.68 15.87
N THR A 207 -9.90 -6.83 15.74
CA THR A 207 -11.32 -7.20 15.94
C THR A 207 -12.26 -6.61 14.89
N GLN A 208 -11.71 -5.92 13.88
CA GLN A 208 -12.47 -5.27 12.82
C GLN A 208 -13.04 -6.29 11.85
N SER A 209 -14.36 -6.29 11.68
CA SER A 209 -15.08 -7.09 10.69
C SER A 209 -15.77 -6.22 9.67
N PHE A 210 -16.03 -6.78 8.49
CA PHE A 210 -16.65 -6.09 7.36
C PHE A 210 -18.05 -5.59 7.71
N GLN A 211 -18.86 -6.42 8.38
CA GLN A 211 -20.24 -6.05 8.75
C GLN A 211 -20.31 -4.86 9.73
N LYS A 212 -19.29 -4.64 10.55
CA LYS A 212 -19.25 -3.55 11.53
C LYS A 212 -18.79 -2.21 10.96
N CYS A 213 -18.33 -2.18 9.71
CA CYS A 213 -17.87 -0.96 9.06
C CYS A 213 -19.06 -0.15 8.50
N ASP A 214 -19.07 1.15 8.79
CA ASP A 214 -20.09 2.11 8.36
C ASP A 214 -19.89 2.61 6.92
N ARG A 215 -18.89 2.07 6.22
CA ARG A 215 -18.54 2.39 4.83
C ARG A 215 -18.61 1.14 3.98
N ARG A 216 -18.95 1.28 2.70
CA ARG A 216 -18.93 0.14 1.77
C ARG A 216 -17.48 -0.27 1.52
N LEU A 217 -17.20 -1.55 1.63
CA LEU A 217 -15.88 -2.14 1.39
C LEU A 217 -15.97 -3.12 0.22
N THR A 218 -15.01 -3.05 -0.69
CA THR A 218 -14.86 -4.00 -1.80
C THR A 218 -13.39 -4.39 -1.90
N VAL A 219 -13.10 -5.65 -1.58
CA VAL A 219 -11.74 -6.20 -1.61
C VAL A 219 -11.71 -7.43 -2.52
N PRO A 220 -11.14 -7.31 -3.73
CA PRO A 220 -11.02 -8.44 -4.64
C PRO A 220 -9.84 -9.35 -4.25
N ALA A 221 -10.04 -10.66 -4.41
CA ALA A 221 -9.01 -11.69 -4.33
C ALA A 221 -9.28 -12.77 -5.38
N LEU A 222 -8.24 -13.45 -5.87
CA LEU A 222 -8.41 -14.50 -6.87
C LEU A 222 -8.57 -15.86 -6.21
N ASP A 223 -9.73 -16.49 -6.36
CA ASP A 223 -9.99 -17.85 -5.89
C ASP A 223 -9.44 -18.88 -6.88
N ILE A 224 -8.45 -19.64 -6.43
CA ILE A 224 -7.75 -20.68 -7.18
C ILE A 224 -8.15 -22.09 -6.74
N SER A 225 -9.20 -22.24 -5.92
CA SER A 225 -9.73 -23.56 -5.54
C SER A 225 -10.39 -24.30 -6.72
N MET A 226 -10.66 -23.61 -7.82
CA MET A 226 -11.31 -24.15 -9.02
C MET A 226 -10.63 -23.70 -10.32
N ALA A 227 -10.89 -24.43 -11.41
CA ALA A 227 -10.46 -24.09 -12.76
C ALA A 227 -11.68 -23.83 -13.67
N PRO A 228 -11.76 -22.68 -14.37
CA PRO A 228 -10.84 -21.55 -14.30
C PRO A 228 -10.93 -20.83 -12.94
N ALA A 229 -9.83 -20.19 -12.53
CA ALA A 229 -9.80 -19.37 -11.32
C ALA A 229 -10.83 -18.23 -11.42
N LYS A 230 -11.47 -17.89 -10.31
CA LYS A 230 -12.55 -16.88 -10.29
C LYS A 230 -12.21 -15.73 -9.37
N LEU A 231 -12.51 -14.52 -9.82
CA LEU A 231 -12.39 -13.34 -8.97
C LEU A 231 -13.47 -13.40 -7.87
N HIS A 232 -13.03 -13.46 -6.62
CA HIS A 232 -13.88 -13.36 -5.45
C HIS A 232 -13.85 -11.93 -4.91
N ILE A 233 -15.02 -11.41 -4.53
CA ILE A 233 -15.16 -10.06 -3.98
C ILE A 233 -15.64 -10.17 -2.54
N PHE A 234 -14.77 -9.83 -1.60
CA PHE A 234 -15.17 -9.59 -0.22
C PHE A 234 -15.85 -8.23 -0.14
N ARG A 235 -17.08 -8.19 0.40
CA ARG A 235 -17.89 -6.97 0.52
C ARG A 235 -18.79 -7.00 1.75
N ASN A 236 -19.16 -5.83 2.26
CA ASN A 236 -20.07 -5.66 3.40
C ASN A 236 -21.45 -5.10 3.01
N TYR A 237 -21.86 -5.28 1.76
CA TYR A 237 -23.15 -4.81 1.25
C TYR A 237 -23.81 -5.87 0.37
N SER A 238 -25.13 -5.81 0.29
CA SER A 238 -25.95 -6.64 -0.61
C SER A 238 -26.47 -5.81 -1.76
N PHE A 239 -26.63 -6.44 -2.92
CA PHE A 239 -27.30 -5.82 -4.06
C PHE A 239 -28.82 -5.74 -3.88
N THR A 240 -29.41 -6.58 -3.03
CA THR A 240 -30.87 -6.68 -2.87
C THR A 240 -31.39 -6.07 -1.57
N ARG A 241 -30.50 -5.72 -0.64
CA ARG A 241 -30.85 -5.13 0.66
C ARG A 241 -30.23 -3.75 0.84
N PRO A 242 -30.82 -2.86 1.65
CA PRO A 242 -30.19 -1.60 2.04
C PRO A 242 -28.83 -1.82 2.70
N PHE A 243 -27.91 -0.86 2.53
CA PHE A 243 -26.62 -0.90 3.21
C PHE A 243 -26.80 -0.81 4.73
N GLY A 244 -26.04 -1.61 5.49
CA GLY A 244 -26.18 -1.74 6.94
C GLY A 244 -27.24 -2.77 7.38
N ALA A 245 -28.02 -3.34 6.46
CA ALA A 245 -28.83 -4.51 6.78
C ALA A 245 -27.90 -5.71 7.09
N PRO A 246 -28.20 -6.52 8.12
CA PRO A 246 -27.42 -7.71 8.41
C PRO A 246 -27.30 -8.60 7.17
N LEU A 247 -26.06 -8.91 6.80
CA LEU A 247 -25.76 -9.99 5.87
C LEU A 247 -25.65 -11.30 6.64
N ASP A 248 -25.67 -12.43 5.92
CA ASP A 248 -25.51 -13.74 6.54
C ASP A 248 -24.14 -13.79 7.25
N GLU A 249 -24.09 -14.26 8.51
CA GLU A 249 -22.86 -14.28 9.32
C GLU A 249 -21.74 -15.08 8.63
N GLU A 250 -22.09 -16.08 7.82
CA GLU A 250 -21.16 -16.85 6.98
C GLU A 250 -20.42 -15.98 5.96
N GLN A 251 -20.95 -14.82 5.61
CA GLN A 251 -20.36 -13.85 4.69
C GLN A 251 -19.56 -12.75 5.39
N ASP A 252 -19.50 -12.71 6.73
CA ASP A 252 -18.60 -11.77 7.42
C ASP A 252 -17.15 -12.26 7.33
N ILE A 253 -16.24 -11.30 7.25
CA ILE A 253 -14.80 -11.52 7.18
C ILE A 253 -14.08 -10.43 7.96
N MET A 254 -13.00 -10.81 8.64
CA MET A 254 -12.16 -9.85 9.35
C MET A 254 -11.32 -9.04 8.36
N PHE A 255 -11.00 -7.80 8.72
CA PHE A 255 -10.15 -6.93 7.91
C PHE A 255 -8.79 -7.60 7.60
N LYS A 256 -8.17 -8.24 8.60
CA LYS A 256 -6.91 -8.99 8.42
C LYS A 256 -7.02 -10.09 7.37
N ASP A 257 -8.13 -10.81 7.33
CA ASP A 257 -8.30 -11.99 6.47
C ASP A 257 -8.58 -11.55 5.03
N ALA A 258 -9.43 -10.54 4.83
CA ALA A 258 -9.67 -9.95 3.52
C ALA A 258 -8.40 -9.30 2.93
N ALA A 259 -7.65 -8.55 3.74
CA ALA A 259 -6.36 -7.99 3.33
C ALA A 259 -5.36 -9.08 2.94
N ARG A 260 -5.24 -10.13 3.78
CA ARG A 260 -4.33 -11.26 3.55
C ARG A 260 -4.68 -12.04 2.30
N ALA A 261 -5.97 -12.24 2.03
CA ALA A 261 -6.46 -12.87 0.81
C ALA A 261 -6.12 -12.04 -0.44
N SER A 262 -6.39 -10.74 -0.39
CA SER A 262 -6.18 -9.82 -1.52
C SER A 262 -4.70 -9.56 -1.82
N SER A 263 -3.81 -9.68 -0.82
CA SER A 263 -2.38 -9.40 -0.95
C SER A 263 -1.49 -10.65 -1.04
N ALA A 264 -2.08 -11.83 -1.25
CA ALA A 264 -1.38 -13.12 -1.29
C ALA A 264 -0.57 -13.29 -2.60
N ALA A 265 0.38 -12.40 -2.85
CA ALA A 265 1.20 -12.38 -4.06
C ALA A 265 2.07 -13.64 -4.13
N PRO A 266 1.90 -14.49 -5.17
CA PRO A 266 2.76 -15.64 -5.40
C PRO A 266 4.23 -15.21 -5.43
N THR A 267 5.11 -16.09 -4.96
CA THR A 267 6.56 -15.86 -4.70
C THR A 267 6.92 -14.98 -3.50
N TYR A 268 5.95 -14.26 -2.91
CA TYR A 268 6.14 -13.56 -1.63
C TYR A 268 5.38 -14.24 -0.49
N PHE A 269 4.16 -14.70 -0.77
CA PHE A 269 3.29 -15.27 0.24
C PHE A 269 2.69 -16.58 -0.24
N GLU A 270 2.39 -17.47 0.71
CA GLU A 270 1.59 -18.66 0.46
C GLU A 270 0.14 -18.25 0.12
N PRO A 271 -0.59 -19.07 -0.67
CA PRO A 271 -2.02 -18.87 -0.85
C PRO A 271 -2.75 -18.85 0.49
N PHE A 272 -3.69 -17.91 0.65
CA PHE A 272 -4.47 -17.80 1.88
C PHE A 272 -5.68 -18.73 1.83
N SER A 273 -5.83 -19.61 2.82
CA SER A 273 -6.97 -20.53 2.90
C SER A 273 -8.04 -19.97 3.83
N TYR A 274 -9.27 -19.83 3.34
CA TYR A 274 -10.39 -19.32 4.14
C TYR A 274 -11.70 -19.95 3.66
N GLN A 275 -12.49 -20.49 4.61
CA GLN A 275 -13.79 -21.13 4.35
C GLN A 275 -13.78 -22.11 3.16
N GLY A 276 -12.79 -23.01 3.12
CA GLY A 276 -12.67 -24.04 2.06
C GLY A 276 -12.17 -23.53 0.70
N LYS A 277 -11.91 -22.22 0.56
CA LYS A 277 -11.33 -21.62 -0.65
C LYS A 277 -9.84 -21.34 -0.46
N LYS A 278 -9.13 -21.20 -1.58
CA LYS A 278 -7.72 -20.79 -1.62
C LYS A 278 -7.59 -19.53 -2.45
N PHE A 279 -7.07 -18.48 -1.83
CA PHE A 279 -6.94 -17.15 -2.43
C PHE A 279 -5.50 -16.80 -2.73
N VAL A 280 -5.28 -16.17 -3.88
CA VAL A 280 -4.05 -15.45 -4.24
C VAL A 280 -4.38 -14.00 -4.54
N ASP A 281 -3.34 -13.18 -4.69
CA ASP A 281 -3.46 -11.73 -4.86
C ASP A 281 -4.48 -11.33 -5.93
N GLY A 282 -5.33 -10.36 -5.62
CA GLY A 282 -6.35 -9.86 -6.55
C GLY A 282 -5.75 -9.16 -7.78
N SER A 283 -4.49 -8.72 -7.71
CA SER A 283 -3.80 -7.96 -8.76
C SER A 283 -3.60 -8.74 -10.06
N PHE A 284 -3.69 -10.08 -10.03
CA PHE A 284 -3.65 -10.90 -11.24
C PHE A 284 -4.79 -10.58 -12.22
N VAL A 285 -5.94 -10.12 -11.71
CA VAL A 285 -7.16 -9.90 -12.49
C VAL A 285 -7.73 -8.50 -12.28
N ALA A 286 -7.47 -7.89 -11.12
CA ALA A 286 -8.09 -6.65 -10.68
C ALA A 286 -7.09 -5.69 -10.03
N ASN A 287 -5.88 -5.52 -10.58
CA ASN A 287 -4.88 -4.60 -10.03
C ASN A 287 -5.37 -3.14 -9.94
N TYR A 288 -6.20 -2.73 -10.91
CA TYR A 288 -6.81 -1.41 -11.00
C TYR A 288 -8.33 -1.55 -10.77
N PRO A 289 -8.83 -1.53 -9.52
CA PRO A 289 -10.17 -2.02 -9.21
C PRO A 289 -11.31 -1.07 -9.60
N LEU A 290 -11.04 -0.03 -10.40
CA LEU A 290 -12.06 0.85 -10.96
C LEU A 290 -13.10 0.08 -11.78
N ASN A 291 -12.67 -0.92 -12.55
CA ASN A 291 -13.59 -1.79 -13.29
C ASN A 291 -14.45 -2.66 -12.36
N ILE A 292 -13.94 -3.02 -11.18
CA ILE A 292 -14.69 -3.78 -10.17
C ILE A 292 -15.77 -2.90 -9.57
N LEU A 293 -15.47 -1.64 -9.24
CA LEU A 293 -16.47 -0.67 -8.78
C LEU A 293 -17.64 -0.57 -9.78
N PHE A 294 -17.36 -0.39 -11.07
CA PHE A 294 -18.43 -0.27 -12.08
C PHE A 294 -19.23 -1.56 -12.23
N LYS A 295 -18.60 -2.74 -12.12
CA LYS A 295 -19.31 -4.03 -12.11
C LYS A 295 -20.24 -4.18 -10.91
N GLU A 296 -19.83 -3.71 -9.73
CA GLU A 296 -20.66 -3.74 -8.52
C GLU A 296 -21.84 -2.75 -8.65
N VAL A 297 -21.63 -1.55 -9.20
CA VAL A 297 -22.68 -0.56 -9.50
C VAL A 297 -23.70 -1.08 -10.53
N ASP A 298 -23.22 -1.77 -11.55
CA ASP A 298 -24.10 -2.44 -12.52
C ASP A 298 -24.89 -3.58 -11.87
N SER A 299 -24.25 -4.34 -10.98
CA SER A 299 -24.92 -5.40 -10.20
C SER A 299 -26.04 -4.85 -9.32
N PHE A 300 -25.83 -3.71 -8.66
CA PHE A 300 -26.88 -2.98 -7.95
C PHE A 300 -28.07 -2.63 -8.86
N SER A 301 -27.79 -2.15 -10.08
CA SER A 301 -28.81 -1.78 -11.05
C SER A 301 -29.63 -2.99 -11.53
N ARG A 302 -28.98 -4.14 -11.79
CA ARG A 302 -29.64 -5.39 -12.18
C ARG A 302 -30.55 -5.97 -11.10
N HIS A 303 -30.25 -5.70 -9.83
CA HIS A 303 -31.08 -6.12 -8.69
C HIS A 303 -32.10 -5.06 -8.26
N ASN A 304 -32.39 -4.08 -9.12
CA ASN A 304 -33.36 -3.01 -8.88
C ASN A 304 -33.06 -2.15 -7.63
N ASN A 305 -31.78 -2.04 -7.25
CA ASN A 305 -31.30 -1.26 -6.12
C ASN A 305 -30.26 -0.24 -6.60
N LYS A 306 -30.69 0.72 -7.43
CA LYS A 306 -29.79 1.64 -8.13
C LYS A 306 -29.00 2.51 -7.16
N VAL A 307 -27.69 2.49 -7.31
CA VAL A 307 -26.77 3.41 -6.62
C VAL A 307 -26.35 4.52 -7.58
N LYS A 308 -26.41 5.77 -7.10
CA LYS A 308 -25.88 6.93 -7.82
C LYS A 308 -24.46 7.19 -7.35
N LEU A 309 -23.53 7.46 -8.27
CA LEU A 309 -22.20 7.96 -7.91
C LEU A 309 -22.18 9.49 -8.04
N ALA A 310 -21.66 10.18 -7.03
CA ALA A 310 -21.42 11.61 -7.06
C ALA A 310 -20.11 11.96 -7.80
N GLY A 311 -19.14 11.04 -7.75
CA GLY A 311 -17.84 11.11 -8.39
C GLY A 311 -17.06 9.84 -8.05
N VAL A 312 -15.88 9.65 -8.63
CA VAL A 312 -14.97 8.54 -8.30
C VAL A 312 -13.55 9.08 -8.22
N VAL A 313 -12.81 8.68 -7.20
CA VAL A 313 -11.37 8.93 -7.10
C VAL A 313 -10.64 7.61 -7.28
N SER A 314 -9.74 7.52 -8.24
CA SER A 314 -8.86 6.36 -8.43
C SER A 314 -7.42 6.78 -8.18
N ILE A 315 -6.71 6.05 -7.34
CA ILE A 315 -5.32 6.34 -7.00
C ILE A 315 -4.42 5.15 -7.27
N GLY A 316 -3.42 5.39 -8.10
CA GLY A 316 -2.43 4.39 -8.48
C GLY A 316 -1.22 4.36 -7.58
N THR A 317 -0.41 3.32 -7.78
CA THR A 317 0.89 3.12 -7.14
C THR A 317 2.07 3.50 -8.05
N GLY A 318 1.80 4.24 -9.13
CA GLY A 318 2.77 4.61 -10.16
C GLY A 318 3.02 3.50 -11.19
N GLU A 319 3.61 3.86 -12.32
CA GLU A 319 3.93 2.94 -13.41
C GLU A 319 5.45 2.71 -13.50
N PRO A 320 5.92 1.48 -13.75
CA PRO A 320 7.33 1.24 -14.04
C PRO A 320 7.72 1.89 -15.38
N ALA A 321 8.97 2.35 -15.49
CA ALA A 321 9.50 2.81 -16.77
C ALA A 321 9.47 1.69 -17.82
N GLN A 322 9.14 2.04 -19.06
CA GLN A 322 9.10 1.10 -20.18
C GLN A 322 10.50 0.50 -20.42
N SER A 323 10.59 -0.82 -20.43
CA SER A 323 11.85 -1.54 -20.72
C SER A 323 11.67 -2.46 -21.92
N GLU A 324 12.55 -2.37 -22.92
CA GLU A 324 12.60 -3.32 -24.03
C GLU A 324 13.27 -4.63 -23.59
N ARG A 325 12.65 -5.78 -23.90
CA ARG A 325 13.22 -7.11 -23.61
C ARG A 325 13.64 -7.84 -24.86
N LYS A 326 14.85 -8.40 -24.83
CA LYS A 326 15.32 -9.37 -25.81
C LYS A 326 14.93 -10.77 -25.35
N TYR A 327 13.89 -11.35 -25.95
CA TYR A 327 13.52 -12.74 -25.73
C TYR A 327 14.48 -13.66 -26.50
N LYS A 328 15.15 -14.58 -25.79
CA LYS A 328 15.91 -15.67 -26.43
C LYS A 328 15.11 -16.96 -26.35
N SER A 329 14.30 -17.24 -27.36
CA SER A 329 13.62 -18.53 -27.50
C SER A 329 14.59 -19.60 -28.00
N GLY A 330 14.55 -20.79 -27.41
CA GLY A 330 15.31 -21.96 -27.88
C GLY A 330 14.53 -23.25 -27.70
N THR A 331 14.90 -24.29 -28.44
CA THR A 331 14.21 -25.60 -28.45
C THR A 331 14.69 -26.56 -27.36
N THR A 332 15.81 -26.28 -26.70
CA THR A 332 16.36 -27.12 -25.63
C THR A 332 15.52 -27.05 -24.34
N ILE A 333 15.59 -28.11 -23.52
CA ILE A 333 14.95 -28.16 -22.19
C ILE A 333 15.37 -26.96 -21.33
N ARG A 334 16.65 -26.57 -21.39
CA ARG A 334 17.20 -25.42 -20.66
C ARG A 334 16.59 -24.09 -21.12
N SER A 335 16.37 -23.91 -22.43
CA SER A 335 15.68 -22.73 -22.96
C SER A 335 14.19 -22.72 -22.65
N ARG A 336 13.51 -23.89 -22.64
CA ARG A 336 12.11 -23.99 -22.23
C ARG A 336 11.93 -23.65 -20.74
N ALA A 337 12.82 -24.15 -19.88
CA ALA A 337 12.83 -23.79 -18.46
C ALA A 337 13.09 -22.29 -18.24
N LYS A 338 14.03 -21.68 -18.98
CA LYS A 338 14.24 -20.22 -18.97
C LYS A 338 13.01 -19.44 -19.42
N ASN A 339 12.31 -19.93 -20.44
CA ASN A 339 11.07 -19.29 -20.91
C ASN A 339 9.95 -19.37 -19.86
N MET A 340 9.77 -20.51 -19.20
CA MET A 340 8.81 -20.65 -18.10
C MET A 340 9.17 -19.73 -16.91
N ALA A 341 10.45 -19.67 -16.55
CA ALA A 341 10.93 -18.73 -15.53
C ALA A 341 10.64 -17.27 -15.93
N HIS A 342 10.93 -16.88 -17.18
CA HIS A 342 10.60 -15.55 -17.69
C HIS A 342 9.10 -15.26 -17.69
N LEU A 343 8.24 -16.21 -18.05
CA LEU A 343 6.79 -16.04 -18.02
C LEU A 343 6.28 -15.85 -16.59
N SER A 344 6.80 -16.62 -15.64
CA SER A 344 6.52 -16.41 -14.22
C SER A 344 6.99 -15.04 -13.74
N THR A 345 8.14 -14.57 -14.22
CA THR A 345 8.67 -13.24 -13.89
C THR A 345 7.80 -12.12 -14.47
N LEU A 346 7.28 -12.28 -15.70
CA LEU A 346 6.38 -11.30 -16.34
C LEU A 346 5.08 -11.13 -15.56
N ILE A 347 4.47 -12.24 -15.17
CA ILE A 347 3.24 -12.23 -14.36
C ILE A 347 3.51 -11.55 -13.02
N LEU A 348 4.68 -11.82 -12.40
CA LEU A 348 5.08 -11.18 -11.15
C LEU A 348 5.38 -9.70 -11.29
N GLU A 349 5.94 -9.24 -12.40
CA GLU A 349 6.29 -7.83 -12.61
C GLU A 349 5.09 -6.92 -12.79
N GLN A 350 3.97 -7.46 -13.28
CA GLN A 350 2.70 -6.73 -13.29
C GLN A 350 2.15 -6.50 -11.88
N ILE A 351 2.57 -7.31 -10.91
CA ILE A 351 2.08 -7.28 -9.52
C ILE A 351 3.11 -6.59 -8.61
N VAL A 352 4.40 -6.73 -8.92
CA VAL A 352 5.51 -6.36 -8.05
C VAL A 352 6.62 -5.65 -8.83
N PRO A 353 7.08 -4.46 -8.40
CA PRO A 353 8.20 -3.78 -9.06
C PRO A 353 9.52 -4.53 -8.87
N ARG A 354 10.40 -4.47 -9.88
CA ARG A 354 11.80 -4.93 -9.77
C ARG A 354 12.54 -4.09 -8.71
N THR A 355 13.36 -4.74 -7.90
CA THR A 355 14.34 -4.02 -7.09
C THR A 355 15.54 -3.66 -7.96
N SER A 356 16.16 -2.51 -7.73
CA SER A 356 17.33 -2.02 -8.50
C SER A 356 18.55 -2.95 -8.47
N ALA A 357 18.53 -4.03 -7.68
CA ALA A 357 19.54 -5.08 -7.67
C ALA A 357 19.42 -6.07 -8.84
N ASP A 358 18.25 -6.18 -9.49
CA ASP A 358 17.99 -7.16 -10.56
C ASP A 358 18.31 -6.64 -11.98
N CYS A 359 18.82 -5.40 -12.10
CA CYS A 359 19.20 -4.78 -13.37
C CYS A 359 20.70 -4.92 -13.70
N ALA A 360 21.49 -5.56 -12.84
CA ALA A 360 22.90 -5.88 -13.09
C ALA A 360 23.03 -7.40 -13.29
N GLY A 361 22.89 -7.85 -14.54
CA GLY A 361 23.05 -9.26 -14.93
C GLY A 361 22.98 -9.44 -16.43
#